data_AF-A0A9W9I1H7-F1
#
_entry.id   AF-A0A9W9I1H7-F1
#
_cell.length_a   1.000
_cell.length_b   1.000
_cell.length_c   1.000
_cell.angle_alpha   90.00
_cell.angle_beta   90.00
_cell.angle_gamma   90.00
#
_symmetry.space_group_name_H-M   'P 1'
#
loop_
_entity.id
_entity.type
_entity.pdbx_description
1 polymer ?
#
loop_
_entity_poly.entity_id
_entity_poly.type
_entity_poly.pdbx_seq_one_letter_code
_entity_poly.pdbx_strand_id
1 'polypeptide(L)'
;MAERTVLRKDQLELSLHNEKKLIKEGTIKDDNPLDLSEPFRELCSACRRGDLKVCQEKITEGVNVNARDSYDYTPLILASLCGHYEVAQLLLESGALCERDTFQGERCLYNALNDRIRNLLLEYDYSKSTDPLQPLAAHIASLLTRQTPVTTDITVTAADQDVSLHKFILAARSPYFRGKLAAAPETTTWKLPSTTPPEAFSAAIRYLYLGEAPRELRSGPGTGFTESEVFAGIDKISKYLEIQSLMDNILDGGDRRRARQRRTVELAKGRAQLEEWFRENVLGNKVVVETSKANKVTWDHNNPVFADVLLRADELPEEDENSADEIPKSTLFPCHRAMLLRSEFFQAMFTSSFREAHVKDQLHIIDVDCSPDVLEIILTFLYTERADFPLEIAVDVLFAADMLFIEKLKSKAAVVISTLGSGGMSQAEAARTRGTQDEDDIDIYAIIRAAWLTRVQRLEEFAARFLAYRLEAHIDSPEFAELIQESAARIQARQETDSIELLDDIRFYLNERFRLRFDDAGLDELMDEQAPPANGDGTAQPEEMGKITEGVEAMNVSKPTSATIALNGNAQQPQGYTREIRTLDGALVEDEFDEDAMNYEILLEKLDALLESLNLDA
;
A
#
# COMPACT_ATOMS: atom_id res chain seq x y z
N MET A 1 -22.72 -25.93 -7.52
CA MET A 1 -22.82 -24.46 -7.60
C MET A 1 -24.18 -24.09 -7.04
N ALA A 2 -24.27 -23.11 -6.13
CA ALA A 2 -25.58 -22.60 -5.70
C ALA A 2 -26.00 -21.49 -6.67
N GLU A 3 -27.28 -21.47 -7.06
CA GLU A 3 -27.85 -20.39 -7.86
C GLU A 3 -27.82 -19.09 -7.03
N ARG A 4 -27.11 -18.06 -7.51
CA ARG A 4 -27.12 -16.74 -6.85
C ARG A 4 -28.43 -16.04 -7.19
N THR A 5 -29.44 -16.21 -6.33
CA THR A 5 -30.71 -15.48 -6.44
C THR A 5 -30.53 -14.03 -6.02
N VAL A 6 -30.44 -13.14 -7.01
CA VAL A 6 -30.37 -11.68 -6.81
C VAL A 6 -31.57 -11.21 -5.98
N LEU A 7 -31.30 -10.49 -4.90
CA LEU A 7 -32.35 -10.02 -3.99
C LEU A 7 -33.19 -8.90 -4.62
N ARG A 8 -34.51 -8.97 -4.45
CA ARG A 8 -35.42 -7.88 -4.85
C ARG A 8 -35.32 -6.70 -3.90
N LYS A 9 -35.72 -5.51 -4.35
CA LYS A 9 -35.75 -4.28 -3.55
C LYS A 9 -36.44 -4.44 -2.19
N ASP A 10 -37.59 -5.11 -2.14
CA ASP A 10 -38.33 -5.36 -0.89
C ASP A 10 -37.56 -6.25 0.10
N GLN A 11 -36.73 -7.16 -0.41
CA GLN A 11 -35.88 -8.05 0.39
C GLN A 11 -34.61 -7.31 0.85
N LEU A 12 -34.03 -6.45 0.02
CA LEU A 12 -32.90 -5.58 0.36
C LEU A 12 -33.29 -4.56 1.46
N GLU A 13 -34.45 -3.92 1.36
CA GLU A 13 -34.95 -2.99 2.38
C GLU A 13 -35.24 -3.69 3.71
N LEU A 14 -35.81 -4.90 3.68
CA LEU A 14 -36.01 -5.74 4.88
C LEU A 14 -34.67 -6.18 5.49
N SER A 15 -33.71 -6.57 4.66
CA SER A 15 -32.36 -6.94 5.09
C SER A 15 -31.67 -5.76 5.80
N LEU A 16 -31.67 -4.57 5.17
CA LEU A 16 -31.10 -3.35 5.71
C LEU A 16 -31.77 -2.91 7.03
N HIS A 17 -33.07 -3.15 7.20
CA HIS A 17 -33.75 -2.90 8.48
C HIS A 17 -33.27 -3.85 9.59
N ASN A 18 -33.17 -5.15 9.30
CA ASN A 18 -32.67 -6.14 10.24
C ASN A 18 -31.18 -5.92 10.57
N GLU A 19 -30.37 -5.53 9.59
CA GLU A 19 -28.98 -5.12 9.76
C GLU A 19 -28.85 -3.91 10.67
N LYS A 20 -29.55 -2.80 10.38
CA LYS A 20 -29.52 -1.58 11.22
C LYS A 20 -29.99 -1.86 12.65
N LYS A 21 -30.90 -2.83 12.85
CA LYS A 21 -31.26 -3.33 14.18
C LYS A 21 -30.10 -4.08 14.85
N LEU A 22 -29.48 -5.05 14.17
CA LEU A 22 -28.38 -5.86 14.71
C LEU A 22 -27.11 -5.05 15.00
N ILE A 23 -26.84 -3.99 14.22
CA ILE A 23 -25.80 -2.99 14.48
C ILE A 23 -26.13 -2.19 15.75
N LYS A 24 -27.38 -1.72 15.89
CA LYS A 24 -27.84 -1.01 17.09
C LYS A 24 -27.84 -1.89 18.35
N GLU A 25 -28.00 -3.20 18.17
CA GLU A 25 -27.87 -4.24 19.21
C GLU A 25 -26.40 -4.70 19.41
N GLY A 26 -25.42 -4.04 18.78
CA GLY A 26 -23.98 -4.31 18.94
C GLY A 26 -23.51 -5.69 18.46
N THR A 27 -24.35 -6.40 17.71
CA THR A 27 -24.16 -7.82 17.35
C THR A 27 -23.45 -8.00 15.99
N ILE A 28 -23.38 -6.94 15.18
CA ILE A 28 -22.65 -6.85 13.90
C ILE A 28 -22.00 -5.45 13.87
N LYS A 29 -20.78 -5.32 13.33
CA LYS A 29 -20.16 -4.01 13.10
C LYS A 29 -20.84 -3.32 11.90
N ASP A 30 -21.09 -2.01 11.97
CA ASP A 30 -21.40 -1.23 10.76
C ASP A 30 -20.15 -1.23 9.86
N ASP A 31 -20.25 -1.86 8.69
CA ASP A 31 -19.18 -1.85 7.69
C ASP A 31 -19.12 -0.52 6.94
N ASN A 32 -20.23 0.24 6.95
CA ASN A 32 -20.32 1.57 6.36
C ASN A 32 -20.74 2.59 7.42
N PRO A 33 -19.91 2.82 8.47
CA PRO A 33 -20.23 3.80 9.51
C PRO A 33 -20.35 5.20 8.92
N LEU A 34 -21.22 6.03 9.49
CA LEU A 34 -21.27 7.46 9.17
C LEU A 34 -20.00 8.12 9.72
N ASP A 35 -19.16 8.66 8.84
CA ASP A 35 -17.99 9.46 9.21
C ASP A 35 -18.21 10.91 8.80
N LEU A 36 -17.85 11.82 9.70
CA LEU A 36 -18.02 13.27 9.59
C LEU A 36 -16.71 14.01 9.91
N SER A 37 -15.58 13.30 10.03
CA SER A 37 -14.25 13.87 10.19
C SER A 37 -13.81 14.64 8.94
N GLU A 38 -12.95 15.65 9.10
CA GLU A 38 -12.48 16.45 7.97
C GLU A 38 -11.64 15.62 6.96
N PRO A 39 -10.70 14.75 7.38
CA PRO A 39 -9.97 13.88 6.45
C PRO A 39 -10.87 12.95 5.62
N PHE A 40 -12.00 12.49 6.17
CA PHE A 40 -12.98 11.73 5.41
C PHE A 40 -13.76 12.61 4.42
N ARG A 41 -14.08 13.86 4.76
CA ARG A 41 -14.69 14.81 3.80
C ARG A 41 -13.72 15.20 2.68
N GLU A 42 -12.43 15.37 3.01
CA GLU A 42 -11.34 15.59 2.05
C GLU A 42 -11.25 14.41 1.07
N LEU A 43 -11.21 13.17 1.57
CA LEU A 43 -11.29 11.96 0.73
C LEU A 43 -12.54 11.94 -0.14
N CYS A 44 -13.73 12.18 0.42
CA CYS A 44 -14.97 12.26 -0.36
C CYS A 44 -14.98 13.38 -1.41
N SER A 45 -14.29 14.50 -1.16
CA SER A 45 -14.12 15.59 -2.13
C SER A 45 -13.16 15.19 -3.24
N ALA A 46 -12.02 14.57 -2.90
CA ALA A 46 -11.06 14.03 -3.84
C ALA A 46 -11.70 12.98 -4.77
N CYS A 47 -12.46 12.03 -4.22
CA CYS A 47 -13.19 11.02 -5.00
C CYS A 47 -14.27 11.60 -5.94
N ARG A 48 -14.79 12.81 -5.66
CA ARG A 48 -15.72 13.51 -6.57
C ARG A 48 -14.96 14.24 -7.70
N ARG A 49 -13.78 14.79 -7.39
CA ARG A 49 -12.92 15.52 -8.33
C ARG A 49 -12.07 14.63 -9.24
N GLY A 50 -11.80 13.39 -8.84
CA GLY A 50 -10.84 12.50 -9.51
C GLY A 50 -9.40 12.64 -9.01
N ASP A 51 -9.22 13.34 -7.89
CA ASP A 51 -7.93 13.70 -7.31
C ASP A 51 -7.27 12.48 -6.66
N LEU A 52 -6.57 11.69 -7.48
CA LEU A 52 -5.94 10.43 -7.10
C LEU A 52 -4.87 10.63 -6.01
N LYS A 53 -4.16 11.77 -6.01
CA LYS A 53 -3.14 12.11 -5.01
C LYS A 53 -3.76 12.26 -3.62
N VAL A 54 -4.75 13.15 -3.47
CA VAL A 54 -5.43 13.36 -2.18
C VAL A 54 -6.19 12.11 -1.75
N CYS A 55 -6.69 11.29 -2.69
CA CYS A 55 -7.22 9.97 -2.34
C CYS A 55 -6.15 9.07 -1.69
N GLN A 56 -4.95 8.95 -2.27
CA GLN A 56 -3.86 8.13 -1.70
C GLN A 56 -3.38 8.65 -0.35
N GLU A 57 -3.23 9.97 -0.18
CA GLU A 57 -2.83 10.62 1.07
C GLU A 57 -3.81 10.29 2.21
N LYS A 58 -5.11 10.55 2.01
CA LYS A 58 -6.13 10.28 3.05
C LYS A 58 -6.27 8.79 3.36
N ILE A 59 -6.08 7.90 2.38
CA ILE A 59 -6.03 6.44 2.61
C ILE A 59 -4.82 6.07 3.47
N THR A 60 -3.66 6.69 3.24
CA THR A 60 -2.42 6.46 4.00
C THR A 60 -2.50 7.04 5.43
N GLU A 61 -3.24 8.13 5.63
CA GLU A 61 -3.64 8.64 6.96
C GLU A 61 -4.53 7.64 7.75
N GLY A 62 -4.98 6.55 7.13
CA GLY A 62 -5.82 5.52 7.76
C GLY A 62 -7.32 5.82 7.73
N VAL A 63 -7.77 6.75 6.88
CA VAL A 63 -9.20 7.05 6.71
C VAL A 63 -9.95 5.81 6.22
N ASN A 64 -11.12 5.55 6.82
CA ASN A 64 -11.92 4.38 6.48
C ASN A 64 -12.59 4.53 5.10
N VAL A 65 -11.99 3.94 4.06
CA VAL A 65 -12.52 3.89 2.67
C VAL A 65 -13.94 3.33 2.54
N ASN A 66 -14.43 2.64 3.57
CA ASN A 66 -15.77 2.05 3.60
C ASN A 66 -16.81 2.86 4.37
N ALA A 67 -16.41 3.91 5.10
CA ALA A 67 -17.35 4.83 5.74
C ALA A 67 -18.22 5.56 4.70
N ARG A 68 -19.31 6.17 5.17
CA ARG A 68 -20.26 6.94 4.35
C ARG A 68 -20.37 8.39 4.80
N ASP A 69 -20.59 9.28 3.83
CA ASP A 69 -20.83 10.70 4.06
C ASP A 69 -22.26 10.99 4.55
N SER A 70 -22.56 12.26 4.78
CA SER A 70 -23.88 12.75 5.20
C SER A 70 -25.03 12.48 4.21
N TYR A 71 -24.74 11.93 3.03
CA TYR A 71 -25.67 11.57 1.97
C TYR A 71 -25.70 10.03 1.74
N ASP A 72 -25.20 9.26 2.71
CA ASP A 72 -25.04 7.81 2.69
C ASP A 72 -24.13 7.28 1.56
N TYR A 73 -23.29 8.11 0.90
CA TYR A 73 -22.34 7.66 -0.12
C TYR A 73 -20.98 7.27 0.48
N THR A 74 -20.43 6.14 0.05
CA THR A 74 -19.03 5.78 0.33
C THR A 74 -18.10 6.40 -0.74
N PRO A 75 -16.79 6.61 -0.45
CA PRO A 75 -15.79 7.06 -1.41
C PRO A 75 -15.86 6.33 -2.77
N LEU A 76 -16.04 5.01 -2.76
CA LEU A 76 -16.13 4.20 -3.98
C LEU A 76 -17.37 4.51 -4.82
N ILE A 77 -18.53 4.77 -4.20
CA ILE A 77 -19.74 5.17 -4.94
C ILE A 77 -19.55 6.58 -5.53
N LEU A 78 -18.82 7.48 -4.84
CA LEU A 78 -18.52 8.82 -5.36
C LEU A 78 -17.60 8.75 -6.59
N ALA A 79 -16.49 8.01 -6.52
CA ALA A 79 -15.60 7.80 -7.67
C ALA A 79 -16.34 7.16 -8.87
N SER A 80 -17.16 6.14 -8.60
CA SER A 80 -17.94 5.44 -9.63
C SER A 80 -19.02 6.32 -10.28
N LEU A 81 -19.67 7.19 -9.50
CA LEU A 81 -20.68 8.16 -9.96
C LEU A 81 -20.06 9.29 -10.78
N CYS A 82 -18.87 9.76 -10.39
CA CYS A 82 -18.18 10.86 -11.06
C CYS A 82 -17.33 10.39 -12.26
N GLY A 83 -17.16 9.08 -12.47
CA GLY A 83 -16.50 8.52 -13.66
C GLY A 83 -15.00 8.25 -13.53
N HIS A 84 -14.45 8.36 -12.33
CA HIS A 84 -13.00 8.30 -12.07
C HIS A 84 -12.55 6.84 -11.88
N TYR A 85 -12.18 6.18 -12.97
CA TYR A 85 -11.82 4.75 -12.99
C TYR A 85 -10.61 4.45 -12.11
N GLU A 86 -9.57 5.28 -12.22
CA GLU A 86 -8.28 5.11 -11.56
C GLU A 86 -8.43 5.28 -10.03
N VAL A 87 -9.29 6.22 -9.60
CA VAL A 87 -9.67 6.36 -8.18
C VAL A 87 -10.54 5.20 -7.70
N ALA A 88 -11.48 4.71 -8.52
CA ALA A 88 -12.28 3.54 -8.18
C ALA A 88 -11.42 2.27 -8.03
N GLN A 89 -10.43 2.07 -8.91
CA GLN A 89 -9.44 1.00 -8.81
C GLN A 89 -8.62 1.11 -7.52
N LEU A 90 -8.01 2.28 -7.26
CA LEU A 90 -7.26 2.54 -6.02
C LEU A 90 -8.07 2.19 -4.78
N LEU A 91 -9.34 2.61 -4.72
CA LEU A 91 -10.21 2.34 -3.58
C LEU A 91 -10.49 0.84 -3.40
N LEU A 92 -10.74 0.10 -4.49
CA LEU A 92 -10.93 -1.36 -4.45
C LEU A 92 -9.67 -2.07 -3.95
N GLU A 93 -8.49 -1.70 -4.47
CA GLU A 93 -7.18 -2.20 -4.04
C GLU A 93 -6.89 -1.86 -2.56
N SER A 94 -7.34 -0.69 -2.11
CA SER A 94 -7.29 -0.23 -0.71
C SER A 94 -8.36 -0.87 0.19
N GLY A 95 -9.12 -1.86 -0.29
CA GLY A 95 -10.08 -2.63 0.50
C GLY A 95 -11.51 -2.08 0.53
N ALA A 96 -11.92 -1.27 -0.47
CA ALA A 96 -13.30 -0.81 -0.57
C ALA A 96 -14.30 -1.96 -0.90
N LEU A 97 -15.45 -1.92 -0.25
CA LEU A 97 -16.49 -2.96 -0.27
C LEU A 97 -17.44 -2.79 -1.46
N CYS A 98 -17.21 -3.53 -2.53
CA CYS A 98 -18.17 -3.71 -3.63
C CYS A 98 -18.88 -5.09 -3.55
N GLU A 99 -19.55 -5.38 -2.43
CA GLU A 99 -20.34 -6.60 -2.30
C GLU A 99 -21.66 -6.52 -3.07
N ARG A 100 -21.80 -7.32 -4.14
CA ARG A 100 -23.08 -7.59 -4.80
C ARG A 100 -24.11 -8.13 -3.79
N ASP A 101 -25.39 -7.91 -4.05
CA ASP A 101 -26.51 -8.20 -3.14
C ASP A 101 -26.52 -7.37 -1.84
N THR A 102 -25.66 -6.35 -1.70
CA THR A 102 -25.70 -5.38 -0.59
C THR A 102 -26.19 -4.00 -1.03
N PHE A 103 -26.80 -3.24 -0.10
CA PHE A 103 -27.36 -1.92 -0.42
C PHE A 103 -26.33 -0.92 -0.97
N GLN A 104 -25.07 -0.99 -0.55
CA GLN A 104 -24.01 -0.11 -1.05
C GLN A 104 -23.36 -0.64 -2.34
N GLY A 105 -23.14 -1.95 -2.49
CA GLY A 105 -22.59 -2.53 -3.72
C GLY A 105 -23.53 -2.39 -4.92
N GLU A 106 -24.83 -2.62 -4.74
CA GLU A 106 -25.83 -2.37 -5.78
C GLU A 106 -25.93 -0.89 -6.14
N ARG A 107 -25.80 0.04 -5.17
CA ARG A 107 -25.69 1.47 -5.45
C ARG A 107 -24.40 1.80 -6.21
N CYS A 108 -23.29 1.14 -5.94
CA CYS A 108 -22.04 1.35 -6.67
C CYS A 108 -22.19 0.96 -8.15
N LEU A 109 -22.67 -0.26 -8.41
CA LEU A 109 -22.91 -0.79 -9.76
C LEU A 109 -23.96 0.00 -10.55
N TYR A 110 -25.01 0.50 -9.88
CA TYR A 110 -26.04 1.34 -10.48
C TYR A 110 -25.52 2.73 -10.88
N ASN A 111 -24.70 3.36 -10.02
CA ASN A 111 -24.19 4.71 -10.27
C ASN A 111 -22.95 4.75 -11.16
N ALA A 112 -22.33 3.61 -11.51
CA ALA A 112 -21.17 3.55 -12.40
C ALA A 112 -21.42 4.30 -13.72
N LEU A 113 -20.71 5.42 -13.93
CA LEU A 113 -20.94 6.37 -15.03
C LEU A 113 -20.73 5.74 -16.42
N ASN A 114 -19.80 4.79 -16.53
CA ASN A 114 -19.42 4.13 -17.78
C ASN A 114 -19.23 2.61 -17.58
N ASP A 115 -19.26 1.85 -18.68
CA ASP A 115 -19.11 0.40 -18.63
C ASP A 115 -17.68 -0.06 -18.29
N ARG A 116 -16.65 0.78 -18.45
CA ARG A 116 -15.27 0.49 -18.00
C ARG A 116 -15.23 0.32 -16.47
N ILE A 117 -15.87 1.22 -15.73
CA ILE A 117 -16.03 1.15 -14.26
C ILE A 117 -17.00 0.03 -13.88
N ARG A 118 -18.12 -0.12 -14.59
CA ARG A 118 -19.07 -1.22 -14.31
C ARG A 118 -18.39 -2.59 -14.42
N ASN A 119 -17.56 -2.79 -15.44
CA ASN A 119 -16.81 -4.03 -15.63
C ASN A 119 -15.76 -4.22 -14.53
N LEU A 120 -14.99 -3.19 -14.15
CA LEU A 120 -14.09 -3.23 -12.99
C LEU A 120 -14.81 -3.68 -11.71
N LEU A 121 -15.94 -3.05 -11.36
CA LEU A 121 -16.75 -3.39 -10.19
C LEU A 121 -17.38 -4.80 -10.26
N LEU A 122 -17.56 -5.36 -11.45
CA LEU A 122 -18.05 -6.73 -11.66
C LEU A 122 -16.91 -7.76 -11.60
N GLU A 123 -15.75 -7.46 -12.18
CA GLU A 123 -14.57 -8.34 -12.19
C GLU A 123 -13.87 -8.40 -10.83
N TYR A 124 -13.99 -7.33 -10.03
CA TYR A 124 -13.45 -7.26 -8.67
C TYR A 124 -14.23 -8.15 -7.69
N ASP A 125 -13.92 -9.44 -7.73
CA ASP A 125 -14.41 -10.43 -6.78
C ASP A 125 -13.87 -10.11 -5.37
N TYR A 126 -14.69 -9.45 -4.55
CA TYR A 126 -14.37 -9.13 -3.16
C TYR A 126 -14.02 -10.37 -2.28
N SER A 127 -14.29 -11.61 -2.72
CA SER A 127 -13.72 -12.79 -2.03
C SER A 127 -12.21 -12.97 -2.23
N LYS A 128 -11.59 -12.20 -3.13
CA LYS A 128 -10.15 -12.03 -3.33
C LYS A 128 -9.58 -10.73 -2.75
N SER A 129 -10.42 -9.81 -2.25
CA SER A 129 -9.94 -8.66 -1.49
C SER A 129 -9.41 -9.18 -0.16
N THR A 130 -8.10 -9.41 -0.11
CA THR A 130 -7.45 -10.02 1.05
C THR A 130 -7.35 -8.99 2.16
N ASP A 131 -7.85 -9.35 3.35
CA ASP A 131 -7.50 -8.70 4.61
C ASP A 131 -5.99 -8.36 4.61
N PRO A 132 -5.57 -7.11 4.90
CA PRO A 132 -4.15 -6.74 4.87
C PRO A 132 -3.24 -7.64 5.71
N LEU A 133 -3.76 -8.29 6.75
CA LEU A 133 -3.05 -9.23 7.62
C LEU A 133 -3.07 -10.68 7.11
N GLN A 134 -3.81 -11.00 6.04
CA GLN A 134 -3.86 -12.34 5.46
C GLN A 134 -2.49 -12.88 4.99
N PRO A 135 -1.51 -12.09 4.49
CA PRO A 135 -0.16 -12.59 4.18
C PRO A 135 0.59 -13.05 5.44
N LEU A 136 0.54 -12.26 6.52
CA LEU A 136 1.09 -12.62 7.82
C LEU A 136 0.40 -13.87 8.39
N ALA A 137 -0.93 -13.93 8.29
CA ALA A 137 -1.71 -15.08 8.74
C ALA A 137 -1.44 -16.35 7.93
N ALA A 138 -1.30 -16.25 6.60
CA ALA A 138 -0.98 -17.36 5.72
C ALA A 138 0.44 -17.87 5.96
N HIS A 139 1.42 -16.97 6.15
CA HIS A 139 2.78 -17.33 6.54
C HIS A 139 2.78 -18.11 7.85
N ILE A 140 2.22 -17.52 8.92
CA ILE A 140 2.21 -18.16 10.24
C ILE A 140 1.45 -19.49 10.20
N ALA A 141 0.31 -19.59 9.51
CA ALA A 141 -0.40 -20.86 9.36
C ALA A 141 0.42 -21.92 8.59
N SER A 142 1.24 -21.52 7.61
CA SER A 142 2.12 -22.44 6.87
C SER A 142 3.22 -23.08 7.75
N LEU A 143 3.61 -22.42 8.84
CA LEU A 143 4.59 -22.94 9.79
C LEU A 143 4.12 -24.21 10.53
N LEU A 144 2.84 -24.61 10.42
CA LEU A 144 2.33 -25.89 10.92
C LEU A 144 2.59 -27.08 9.98
N THR A 145 2.86 -26.83 8.69
CA THR A 145 3.04 -27.87 7.67
C THR A 145 4.39 -27.80 6.96
N ARG A 146 5.14 -26.70 7.15
CA ARG A 146 6.47 -26.50 6.60
C ARG A 146 7.49 -27.49 7.19
N GLN A 147 8.19 -28.20 6.31
CA GLN A 147 9.21 -29.19 6.69
C GLN A 147 10.65 -28.65 6.56
N THR A 148 10.88 -27.67 5.68
CA THR A 148 12.22 -27.16 5.35
C THR A 148 12.24 -25.63 5.17
N PRO A 149 13.19 -24.90 5.79
CA PRO A 149 14.07 -25.37 6.87
C PRO A 149 13.28 -25.70 8.13
N VAL A 150 13.87 -26.49 9.03
CA VAL A 150 13.27 -26.77 10.34
C VAL A 150 13.50 -25.55 11.24
N THR A 151 12.41 -25.02 11.80
CA THR A 151 12.43 -23.83 12.69
C THR A 151 11.71 -24.05 14.03
N THR A 152 11.13 -25.24 14.23
CA THR A 152 10.39 -25.61 15.45
C THR A 152 11.31 -25.98 16.60
N ASP A 153 10.98 -25.49 17.79
CA ASP A 153 11.81 -25.54 19.01
C ASP A 153 11.14 -26.27 20.20
N ILE A 154 9.87 -26.68 20.04
CA ILE A 154 9.11 -27.45 21.04
C ILE A 154 8.19 -28.49 20.38
N THR A 155 8.16 -29.70 20.93
CA THR A 155 7.23 -30.76 20.52
C THR A 155 6.12 -30.95 21.55
N VAL A 156 4.87 -30.98 21.10
CA VAL A 156 3.69 -31.27 21.92
C VAL A 156 3.12 -32.66 21.60
N THR A 157 3.07 -33.53 22.61
CA THR A 157 2.39 -34.83 22.52
C THR A 157 0.90 -34.69 22.91
N ALA A 158 0.01 -35.05 21.98
CA ALA A 158 -1.44 -35.11 22.12
C ALA A 158 -1.93 -36.56 21.93
N ALA A 159 -2.17 -37.28 23.03
CA ALA A 159 -2.35 -38.75 23.02
C ALA A 159 -1.20 -39.45 22.27
N ASP A 160 -1.45 -40.02 21.09
CA ASP A 160 -0.46 -40.72 20.25
C ASP A 160 0.07 -39.86 19.08
N GLN A 161 -0.20 -38.55 19.08
CA GLN A 161 0.25 -37.61 18.03
C GLN A 161 1.27 -36.61 18.59
N ASP A 162 2.48 -36.56 18.03
CA ASP A 162 3.46 -35.51 18.31
C ASP A 162 3.36 -34.39 17.25
N VAL A 163 3.30 -33.13 17.71
CA VAL A 163 3.21 -31.93 16.87
C VAL A 163 4.37 -31.00 17.20
N SER A 164 5.21 -30.66 16.22
CA SER A 164 6.31 -29.71 16.39
C SER A 164 5.82 -28.27 16.16
N LEU A 165 6.20 -27.36 17.06
CA LEU A 165 5.65 -26.01 17.20
C LEU A 165 6.77 -24.99 17.54
N HIS A 166 6.38 -23.73 17.73
CA HIS A 166 7.26 -22.58 18.00
C HIS A 166 6.92 -21.92 19.35
N LYS A 167 7.86 -21.88 20.30
CA LYS A 167 7.67 -21.29 21.64
C LYS A 167 7.19 -19.85 21.58
N PHE A 168 7.77 -19.03 20.70
CA PHE A 168 7.41 -17.61 20.58
C PHE A 168 5.94 -17.40 20.16
N ILE A 169 5.43 -18.21 19.21
CA ILE A 169 4.02 -18.14 18.78
C ILE A 169 3.10 -18.53 19.94
N LEU A 170 3.44 -19.61 20.66
CA LEU A 170 2.68 -20.07 21.82
C LEU A 170 2.68 -19.02 22.94
N ALA A 171 3.84 -18.44 23.27
CA ALA A 171 4.01 -17.41 24.30
C ALA A 171 3.33 -16.08 23.93
N ALA A 172 3.38 -15.66 22.66
CA ALA A 172 2.67 -14.47 22.20
C ALA A 172 1.14 -14.66 22.32
N ARG A 173 0.61 -15.78 21.82
CA ARG A 173 -0.83 -16.00 21.59
C ARG A 173 -1.59 -16.69 22.73
N SER A 174 -0.91 -17.28 23.72
CA SER A 174 -1.52 -17.94 24.90
C SER A 174 -0.84 -17.49 26.21
N PRO A 175 -1.56 -16.83 27.15
CA PRO A 175 -1.03 -16.45 28.45
C PRO A 175 -0.48 -17.64 29.27
N TYR A 176 -1.14 -18.80 29.20
CA TYR A 176 -0.68 -20.04 29.83
C TYR A 176 0.74 -20.42 29.35
N PHE A 177 0.96 -20.43 28.03
CA PHE A 177 2.28 -20.73 27.48
C PHE A 177 3.29 -19.61 27.76
N ARG A 178 2.87 -18.33 27.74
CA ARG A 178 3.72 -17.18 28.10
C ARG A 178 4.30 -17.36 29.50
N GLY A 179 3.46 -17.59 30.51
CA GLY A 179 3.89 -17.80 31.89
C GLY A 179 4.70 -19.09 32.09
N LYS A 180 4.34 -20.19 31.41
CA LYS A 180 5.05 -21.46 31.55
C LYS A 180 6.44 -21.46 30.90
N LEU A 181 6.58 -20.89 29.71
CA LEU A 181 7.85 -20.85 28.98
C LEU A 181 8.81 -19.79 29.56
N ALA A 182 8.29 -18.69 30.11
CA ALA A 182 9.12 -17.75 30.88
C ALA A 182 9.71 -18.37 32.16
N ALA A 183 9.03 -19.36 32.76
CA ALA A 183 9.50 -20.06 33.96
C ALA A 183 10.45 -21.25 33.68
N ALA A 184 10.48 -21.75 32.44
CA ALA A 184 11.27 -22.93 32.03
C ALA A 184 11.56 -22.88 30.51
N PRO A 185 12.38 -21.92 30.02
CA PRO A 185 12.63 -21.71 28.59
C PRO A 185 13.28 -22.91 27.89
N GLU A 186 13.99 -23.75 28.64
CA GLU A 186 14.63 -24.98 28.18
C GLU A 186 13.63 -26.11 27.82
N THR A 187 12.33 -25.91 28.07
CA THR A 187 11.28 -26.90 27.77
C THR A 187 11.20 -27.21 26.27
N THR A 188 11.73 -28.37 25.85
CA THR A 188 11.65 -28.87 24.46
C THR A 188 10.49 -29.84 24.21
N THR A 189 9.91 -30.44 25.25
CA THR A 189 8.77 -31.36 25.13
C THR A 189 7.67 -31.03 26.14
N TRP A 190 6.42 -31.08 25.70
CA TRP A 190 5.25 -30.79 26.52
C TRP A 190 4.13 -31.80 26.22
N LYS A 191 3.41 -32.27 27.23
CA LYS A 191 2.41 -33.34 27.08
C LYS A 191 1.05 -32.90 27.57
N LEU A 192 0.02 -33.16 26.76
CA LEU A 192 -1.37 -32.92 27.12
C LEU A 192 -1.90 -33.99 28.08
N PRO A 193 -2.93 -33.67 28.89
CA PRO A 193 -3.73 -34.69 29.56
C PRO A 193 -4.32 -35.67 28.54
N SER A 194 -4.23 -36.97 28.81
CA SER A 194 -4.75 -38.04 27.93
C SER A 194 -6.28 -38.07 27.81
N THR A 195 -6.99 -37.20 28.53
CA THR A 195 -8.45 -37.01 28.49
C THR A 195 -8.91 -36.01 27.42
N THR A 196 -7.97 -35.49 26.61
CA THR A 196 -8.18 -34.40 25.66
C THR A 196 -8.18 -34.92 24.21
N PRO A 197 -9.26 -34.74 23.43
CA PRO A 197 -9.31 -35.16 22.02
C PRO A 197 -8.23 -34.47 21.16
N PRO A 198 -7.47 -35.20 20.31
CA PRO A 198 -6.47 -34.60 19.42
C PRO A 198 -7.04 -33.54 18.48
N GLU A 199 -8.27 -33.72 17.99
CA GLU A 199 -8.98 -32.78 17.13
C GLU A 199 -9.20 -31.42 17.80
N ALA A 200 -9.54 -31.43 19.10
CA ALA A 200 -9.72 -30.22 19.88
C ALA A 200 -8.39 -29.46 20.05
N PHE A 201 -7.29 -30.18 20.24
CA PHE A 201 -5.96 -29.59 20.30
C PHE A 201 -5.53 -29.03 18.93
N SER A 202 -5.76 -29.77 17.85
CA SER A 202 -5.50 -29.30 16.48
C SER A 202 -6.26 -28.00 16.16
N ALA A 203 -7.51 -27.87 16.59
CA ALA A 203 -8.29 -26.64 16.45
C ALA A 203 -7.67 -25.46 17.23
N ALA A 204 -7.25 -25.70 18.49
CA ALA A 204 -6.59 -24.67 19.30
C ALA A 204 -5.25 -24.21 18.70
N ILE A 205 -4.41 -25.14 18.23
CA ILE A 205 -3.13 -24.82 17.57
C ILE A 205 -3.35 -24.02 16.28
N ARG A 206 -4.31 -24.41 15.43
CA ARG A 206 -4.66 -23.64 14.22
C ARG A 206 -5.05 -22.21 14.56
N TYR A 207 -5.88 -22.00 15.59
CA TYR A 207 -6.25 -20.66 16.05
C TYR A 207 -5.02 -19.84 16.52
N LEU A 208 -4.14 -20.43 17.34
CA LEU A 208 -2.93 -19.73 17.80
C LEU A 208 -2.07 -19.27 16.60
N TYR A 209 -1.91 -20.16 15.61
CA TYR A 209 -1.17 -19.93 14.36
C TYR A 209 -1.95 -19.15 13.27
N LEU A 210 -3.02 -18.43 13.63
CA LEU A 210 -3.82 -17.60 12.71
C LEU A 210 -4.47 -18.37 11.53
N GLY A 211 -4.52 -19.70 11.55
CA GLY A 211 -5.16 -20.53 10.52
C GLY A 211 -6.69 -20.42 10.52
N GLU A 212 -7.34 -20.95 9.48
CA GLU A 212 -8.80 -21.12 9.48
C GLU A 212 -9.24 -22.19 10.49
N ALA A 213 -10.40 -21.97 11.13
CA ALA A 213 -11.08 -22.99 11.91
C ALA A 213 -11.46 -24.19 11.01
N PRO A 214 -11.42 -25.44 11.51
CA PRO A 214 -11.89 -26.59 10.74
C PRO A 214 -13.39 -26.45 10.45
N ARG A 215 -13.77 -26.33 9.17
CA ARG A 215 -15.18 -26.24 8.73
C ARG A 215 -15.99 -27.50 9.05
N GLU A 216 -15.29 -28.62 9.22
CA GLU A 216 -15.83 -29.89 9.71
C GLU A 216 -14.89 -30.40 10.81
N LEU A 217 -15.42 -30.59 12.03
CA LEU A 217 -14.72 -31.30 13.10
C LEU A 217 -14.86 -32.80 12.85
N ARG A 218 -13.72 -33.49 12.68
CA ARG A 218 -13.72 -34.95 12.50
C ARG A 218 -14.28 -35.63 13.75
N SER A 219 -15.43 -36.27 13.62
CA SER A 219 -16.10 -36.99 14.70
C SER A 219 -16.90 -38.17 14.16
N GLY A 220 -17.20 -39.15 15.02
CA GLY A 220 -18.01 -40.31 14.67
C GLY A 220 -17.23 -41.62 14.51
N PRO A 221 -17.82 -42.64 13.86
CA PRO A 221 -17.28 -44.00 13.86
C PRO A 221 -15.87 -44.08 13.27
N GLY A 222 -14.89 -44.45 14.11
CA GLY A 222 -13.49 -44.60 13.73
C GLY A 222 -12.53 -43.54 14.30
N THR A 223 -13.02 -42.39 14.79
CA THR A 223 -12.15 -41.40 15.48
C THR A 223 -12.01 -41.68 16.98
N GLY A 224 -12.94 -42.44 17.57
CA GLY A 224 -13.01 -42.69 19.01
C GLY A 224 -13.74 -41.61 19.81
N PHE A 225 -14.14 -40.50 19.18
CA PHE A 225 -14.83 -39.37 19.84
C PHE A 225 -16.10 -38.97 19.10
N THR A 226 -17.16 -38.65 19.86
CA THR A 226 -18.36 -37.99 19.35
C THR A 226 -18.14 -36.49 19.16
N GLU A 227 -18.96 -35.86 18.33
CA GLU A 227 -18.93 -34.41 18.07
C GLU A 227 -19.05 -33.59 19.38
N SER A 228 -19.94 -34.04 20.29
CA SER A 228 -20.12 -33.43 21.62
C SER A 228 -18.86 -33.53 22.49
N GLU A 229 -18.12 -34.64 22.42
CA GLU A 229 -16.86 -34.81 23.15
C GLU A 229 -15.73 -33.95 22.56
N VAL A 230 -15.69 -33.76 21.24
CA VAL A 230 -14.74 -32.83 20.59
C VAL A 230 -15.05 -31.39 21.00
N PHE A 231 -16.31 -30.94 20.95
CA PHE A 231 -16.71 -29.61 21.43
C PHE A 231 -16.43 -29.41 22.92
N ALA A 232 -16.72 -30.40 23.77
CA ALA A 232 -16.35 -30.36 25.19
C ALA A 232 -14.82 -30.41 25.42
N GLY A 233 -14.06 -30.97 24.48
CA GLY A 233 -12.61 -30.87 24.42
C GLY A 233 -12.13 -29.46 24.09
N ILE A 234 -12.74 -28.82 23.08
CA ILE A 234 -12.42 -27.44 22.66
C ILE A 234 -12.66 -26.45 23.80
N ASP A 235 -13.79 -26.55 24.51
CA ASP A 235 -14.09 -25.73 25.69
C ASP A 235 -13.05 -25.92 26.82
N LYS A 236 -12.65 -27.16 27.11
CA LYS A 236 -11.60 -27.46 28.10
C LYS A 236 -10.25 -26.86 27.70
N ILE A 237 -9.83 -26.99 26.44
CA ILE A 237 -8.55 -26.46 25.94
C ILE A 237 -8.58 -24.94 25.88
N SER A 238 -9.69 -24.34 25.44
CA SER A 238 -9.93 -22.89 25.46
C SER A 238 -9.69 -22.32 26.86
N LYS A 239 -10.26 -22.94 27.89
CA LYS A 239 -10.06 -22.53 29.29
C LYS A 239 -8.64 -22.82 29.79
N TYR A 240 -8.06 -23.96 29.43
CA TYR A 240 -6.74 -24.40 29.89
C TYR A 240 -5.57 -23.62 29.28
N LEU A 241 -5.70 -23.16 28.03
CA LEU A 241 -4.71 -22.32 27.33
C LEU A 241 -5.07 -20.82 27.38
N GLU A 242 -6.14 -20.46 28.09
CA GLU A 242 -6.66 -19.09 28.26
C GLU A 242 -7.09 -18.40 26.94
N ILE A 243 -7.49 -19.20 25.94
CA ILE A 243 -7.93 -18.78 24.62
C ILE A 243 -9.46 -18.58 24.61
N GLN A 244 -9.93 -17.49 25.20
CA GLN A 244 -11.37 -17.26 25.46
C GLN A 244 -12.26 -17.35 24.23
N SER A 245 -11.87 -16.79 23.08
CA SER A 245 -12.71 -16.73 21.87
C SER A 245 -12.54 -17.94 20.92
N LEU A 246 -11.82 -18.99 21.31
CA LEU A 246 -11.65 -20.19 20.48
C LEU A 246 -13.01 -20.82 20.10
N MET A 247 -13.93 -20.93 21.07
CA MET A 247 -15.22 -21.57 20.89
C MET A 247 -16.13 -20.79 19.93
N ASP A 248 -16.18 -19.46 20.09
CA ASP A 248 -17.00 -18.57 19.26
C ASP A 248 -16.58 -18.55 17.78
N ASN A 249 -15.31 -18.87 17.50
CA ASN A 249 -14.77 -18.94 16.14
C ASN A 249 -15.01 -20.30 15.46
N ILE A 250 -15.44 -21.34 16.20
CA ILE A 250 -15.69 -22.68 15.66
C ILE A 250 -17.21 -22.96 15.51
N LEU A 251 -18.06 -22.25 16.26
CA LEU A 251 -19.52 -22.46 16.28
C LEU A 251 -20.33 -21.79 15.14
N ASP A 252 -19.70 -21.11 14.16
CA ASP A 252 -20.44 -20.40 13.10
C ASP A 252 -20.65 -21.27 11.85
N GLY A 253 -21.86 -21.20 11.30
CA GLY A 253 -22.31 -22.02 10.17
C GLY A 253 -23.47 -21.40 9.37
N GLY A 254 -23.67 -20.07 9.47
CA GLY A 254 -24.81 -19.40 8.83
C GLY A 254 -24.45 -18.19 7.97
N ASP A 255 -23.67 -17.25 8.51
CA ASP A 255 -23.55 -15.90 7.93
C ASP A 255 -22.11 -15.59 7.48
N ARG A 256 -21.91 -15.51 6.17
CA ARG A 256 -20.61 -15.23 5.54
C ARG A 256 -20.01 -13.88 5.93
N ARG A 257 -20.85 -12.88 6.27
CA ARG A 257 -20.41 -11.52 6.65
C ARG A 257 -19.93 -11.49 8.09
N ARG A 258 -20.67 -12.13 9.01
CA ARG A 258 -20.24 -12.33 10.41
C ARG A 258 -18.95 -13.12 10.51
N ALA A 259 -18.81 -14.21 9.75
CA ALA A 259 -17.59 -15.00 9.71
C ALA A 259 -16.37 -14.16 9.26
N ARG A 260 -16.53 -13.29 8.24
CA ARG A 260 -15.50 -12.34 7.79
C ARG A 260 -15.14 -11.29 8.84
N GLN A 261 -16.13 -10.63 9.45
CA GLN A 261 -15.90 -9.64 10.50
C GLN A 261 -15.15 -10.25 11.69
N ARG A 262 -15.57 -11.43 12.17
CA ARG A 262 -14.88 -12.18 13.24
C ARG A 262 -13.45 -12.54 12.85
N ARG A 263 -13.25 -13.06 11.63
CA ARG A 263 -11.91 -13.40 11.11
C ARG A 263 -10.96 -12.20 11.13
N THR A 264 -11.40 -11.05 10.62
CA THR A 264 -10.58 -9.82 10.59
C THR A 264 -10.25 -9.32 11.99
N VAL A 265 -11.22 -9.33 12.92
CA VAL A 265 -11.01 -8.96 14.33
C VAL A 265 -10.02 -9.90 15.03
N GLU A 266 -10.09 -11.20 14.79
CA GLU A 266 -9.16 -12.18 15.37
C GLU A 266 -7.76 -12.14 14.73
N LEU A 267 -7.64 -11.80 13.44
CA LEU A 267 -6.36 -11.54 12.81
C LEU A 267 -5.70 -10.29 13.37
N ALA A 268 -6.44 -9.18 13.50
CA ALA A 268 -5.95 -7.95 14.11
C ALA A 268 -5.49 -8.17 15.57
N LYS A 269 -6.29 -8.87 16.37
CA LYS A 269 -5.96 -9.28 17.74
C LYS A 269 -4.74 -10.20 17.80
N GLY A 270 -4.61 -11.15 16.87
CA GLY A 270 -3.48 -12.05 16.78
C GLY A 270 -2.17 -11.34 16.41
N ARG A 271 -2.22 -10.43 15.43
CA ARG A 271 -1.12 -9.53 15.08
C ARG A 271 -0.72 -8.62 16.25
N ALA A 272 -1.68 -8.05 16.99
CA ALA A 272 -1.40 -7.20 18.13
C ALA A 272 -0.69 -7.96 19.27
N GLN A 273 -1.07 -9.22 19.52
CA GLN A 273 -0.38 -10.08 20.49
C GLN A 273 1.04 -10.48 20.05
N LEU A 274 1.27 -10.63 18.74
CA LEU A 274 2.61 -10.88 18.18
C LEU A 274 3.48 -9.61 18.23
N GLU A 275 2.91 -8.43 17.98
CA GLU A 275 3.55 -7.11 18.07
C GLU A 275 3.95 -6.76 19.51
N GLU A 276 3.06 -6.95 20.48
CA GLU A 276 3.34 -6.82 21.91
C GLU A 276 4.55 -7.67 22.30
N TRP A 277 4.48 -8.97 21.99
CA TRP A 277 5.54 -9.91 22.33
C TRP A 277 6.85 -9.62 21.59
N PHE A 278 6.80 -9.27 20.30
CA PHE A 278 7.96 -8.87 19.50
C PHE A 278 8.69 -7.65 20.09
N ARG A 279 7.94 -6.61 20.44
CA ARG A 279 8.52 -5.39 21.04
C ARG A 279 9.14 -5.69 22.41
N GLU A 280 8.47 -6.48 23.25
CA GLU A 280 8.98 -6.83 24.58
C GLU A 280 10.21 -7.76 24.54
N ASN A 281 10.25 -8.70 23.60
CA ASN A 281 11.23 -9.80 23.63
C ASN A 281 12.33 -9.65 22.56
N VAL A 282 12.01 -9.28 21.32
CA VAL A 282 13.02 -9.07 20.27
C VAL A 282 13.66 -7.69 20.42
N LEU A 283 12.88 -6.61 20.32
CA LEU A 283 13.42 -5.24 20.41
C LEU A 283 13.92 -4.93 21.83
N GLY A 284 13.18 -5.34 22.86
CA GLY A 284 13.55 -5.18 24.27
C GLY A 284 14.82 -5.93 24.71
N ASN A 285 15.37 -6.84 23.88
CA ASN A 285 16.64 -7.52 24.12
C ASN A 285 17.66 -7.30 22.98
N LYS A 286 17.50 -6.26 22.14
CA LYS A 286 18.52 -5.89 21.15
C LYS A 286 19.79 -5.42 21.86
N VAL A 287 20.96 -5.86 21.41
CA VAL A 287 22.25 -5.63 22.07
C VAL A 287 23.11 -4.69 21.23
N VAL A 288 23.33 -3.48 21.72
CA VAL A 288 24.27 -2.51 21.11
C VAL A 288 25.69 -2.78 21.62
N VAL A 289 26.64 -2.91 20.71
CA VAL A 289 28.06 -3.17 20.99
C VAL A 289 28.96 -2.42 20.02
N GLU A 290 30.21 -2.14 20.38
CA GLU A 290 31.21 -1.64 19.41
C GLU A 290 31.37 -2.63 18.24
N THR A 291 31.46 -2.14 17.00
CA THR A 291 31.56 -2.98 15.80
C THR A 291 32.76 -3.93 15.84
N SER A 292 33.88 -3.49 16.42
CA SER A 292 35.09 -4.33 16.64
C SER A 292 34.88 -5.49 17.63
N LYS A 293 33.76 -5.51 18.35
CA LYS A 293 33.35 -6.52 19.35
C LYS A 293 32.12 -7.32 18.92
N ALA A 294 31.35 -6.88 17.92
CA ALA A 294 30.14 -7.55 17.46
C ALA A 294 30.34 -9.06 17.18
N ASN A 295 31.36 -9.40 16.38
CA ASN A 295 31.74 -10.79 16.05
C ASN A 295 32.28 -11.62 17.24
N LYS A 296 32.27 -11.08 18.47
CA LYS A 296 32.63 -11.77 19.72
C LYS A 296 31.42 -11.97 20.64
N VAL A 297 30.25 -11.44 20.28
CA VAL A 297 29.01 -11.67 21.02
C VAL A 297 28.52 -13.08 20.74
N THR A 298 28.24 -13.82 21.80
CA THR A 298 27.78 -15.22 21.72
C THR A 298 26.45 -15.37 22.43
N TRP A 299 25.44 -15.88 21.74
CA TRP A 299 24.16 -16.29 22.32
C TRP A 299 24.01 -17.80 22.20
N ASP A 300 23.51 -18.44 23.25
CA ASP A 300 23.17 -19.86 23.22
C ASP A 300 21.73 -20.06 22.73
N HIS A 301 21.43 -21.24 22.16
CA HIS A 301 20.07 -21.61 21.75
C HIS A 301 19.05 -21.70 22.92
N ASN A 302 19.51 -21.67 24.18
CA ASN A 302 18.65 -21.59 25.37
C ASN A 302 18.63 -20.17 25.95
N ASN A 303 18.04 -19.23 25.18
CA ASN A 303 17.87 -17.82 25.57
C ASN A 303 16.39 -17.52 25.90
N PRO A 304 16.08 -16.50 26.74
CA PRO A 304 14.71 -16.23 27.20
C PRO A 304 13.77 -15.73 26.09
N VAL A 305 14.31 -15.34 24.93
CA VAL A 305 13.56 -14.84 23.77
C VAL A 305 13.17 -15.97 22.81
N PHE A 306 13.74 -17.18 22.96
CA PHE A 306 13.61 -18.29 21.99
C PHE A 306 14.17 -17.98 20.59
N ALA A 307 15.07 -16.99 20.49
CA ALA A 307 15.75 -16.63 19.25
C ALA A 307 16.68 -17.76 18.78
N ASP A 308 16.71 -18.02 17.47
CA ASP A 308 17.54 -19.04 16.83
C ASP A 308 18.57 -18.45 15.84
N VAL A 309 18.60 -17.12 15.70
CA VAL A 309 19.55 -16.35 14.89
C VAL A 309 19.68 -14.92 15.41
N LEU A 310 20.85 -14.30 15.24
CA LEU A 310 21.05 -12.86 15.45
C LEU A 310 21.15 -12.15 14.10
N LEU A 311 20.43 -11.06 13.90
CA LEU A 311 20.71 -10.11 12.79
C LEU A 311 21.54 -8.94 13.31
N ARG A 312 22.49 -8.47 12.51
CA ARG A 312 23.33 -7.30 12.79
C ARG A 312 23.05 -6.20 11.79
N ALA A 313 22.87 -4.98 12.29
CA ALA A 313 23.01 -3.74 11.54
C ALA A 313 24.12 -2.91 12.20
N ASP A 314 24.85 -2.15 11.39
CA ASP A 314 25.93 -1.25 11.84
C ASP A 314 25.47 0.21 11.75
N GLU A 315 25.88 1.03 12.71
CA GLU A 315 25.71 2.47 12.63
C GLU A 315 26.61 3.02 11.51
N LEU A 316 26.02 3.79 10.58
CA LEU A 316 26.78 4.55 9.59
C LEU A 316 27.59 5.64 10.33
N PRO A 317 28.83 5.95 9.90
CA PRO A 317 29.59 7.05 10.48
C PRO A 317 28.93 8.39 10.10
N GLU A 318 28.60 9.21 11.10
CA GLU A 318 28.12 10.58 10.90
C GLU A 318 29.23 11.42 10.24
N GLU A 319 28.92 12.18 9.18
CA GLU A 319 29.91 12.93 8.40
C GLU A 319 30.44 14.21 9.10
N ASP A 320 29.96 14.52 10.30
CA ASP A 320 30.34 15.70 11.08
C ASP A 320 31.82 15.70 11.50
N GLU A 321 32.56 16.79 11.25
CA GLU A 321 33.98 16.90 11.67
C GLU A 321 34.21 16.76 13.19
N ASN A 322 33.15 16.84 14.00
CA ASN A 322 33.18 16.66 15.45
C ASN A 322 32.88 15.22 15.92
N SER A 323 32.36 14.33 15.05
CA SER A 323 31.98 12.95 15.39
C SER A 323 33.16 11.96 15.33
N ALA A 324 34.32 12.37 14.81
CA ALA A 324 35.44 11.49 14.46
C ALA A 324 36.09 10.69 15.61
N ASP A 325 35.71 10.95 16.88
CA ASP A 325 36.10 10.18 18.07
C ASP A 325 34.99 9.18 18.55
N GLU A 326 33.79 9.18 17.95
CA GLU A 326 32.74 8.18 18.21
C GLU A 326 33.22 6.79 17.76
N ILE A 327 33.11 5.80 18.65
CA ILE A 327 33.44 4.41 18.30
C ILE A 327 32.23 3.82 17.57
N PRO A 328 32.36 3.33 16.32
CA PRO A 328 31.23 2.77 15.57
C PRO A 328 30.62 1.58 16.31
N LYS A 329 29.29 1.51 16.27
CA LYS A 329 28.49 0.56 17.02
C LYS A 329 27.68 -0.31 16.07
N SER A 330 27.28 -1.47 16.58
CA SER A 330 26.50 -2.49 15.90
C SER A 330 25.36 -2.89 16.81
N THR A 331 24.15 -2.97 16.26
CA THR A 331 22.98 -3.47 16.99
C THR A 331 22.67 -4.89 16.57
N LEU A 332 22.67 -5.80 17.54
CA LEU A 332 22.34 -7.22 17.38
C LEU A 332 20.90 -7.49 17.81
N PHE A 333 20.05 -7.90 16.89
CA PHE A 333 18.65 -8.21 17.11
C PHE A 333 18.43 -9.73 17.27
N PRO A 334 17.86 -10.21 18.40
CA PRO A 334 17.59 -11.62 18.64
C PRO A 334 16.33 -12.10 17.88
N CYS A 335 16.55 -12.62 16.68
CA CYS A 335 15.52 -12.90 15.69
C CYS A 335 15.13 -14.38 15.62
N HIS A 336 14.04 -14.65 14.89
CA HIS A 336 13.51 -16.01 14.69
C HIS A 336 13.48 -16.33 13.19
N ARG A 337 14.20 -17.38 12.75
CA ARG A 337 14.23 -17.85 11.36
C ARG A 337 12.81 -18.08 10.83
N ALA A 338 11.92 -18.61 11.68
CA ALA A 338 10.50 -18.78 11.40
C ALA A 338 9.79 -17.52 10.87
N MET A 339 10.19 -16.32 11.30
CA MET A 339 9.64 -15.05 10.83
C MET A 339 10.48 -14.40 9.71
N LEU A 340 11.80 -14.58 9.72
CA LEU A 340 12.67 -14.13 8.63
C LEU A 340 12.37 -14.83 7.30
N LEU A 341 11.83 -16.07 7.33
CA LEU A 341 11.33 -16.83 6.18
C LEU A 341 10.24 -16.13 5.34
N ARG A 342 9.75 -14.96 5.77
CA ARG A 342 8.87 -14.08 4.97
C ARG A 342 9.60 -13.29 3.88
N SER A 343 10.94 -13.24 3.94
CA SER A 343 11.83 -12.71 2.92
C SER A 343 12.40 -13.85 2.08
N GLU A 344 12.42 -13.70 0.75
CA GLU A 344 12.94 -14.74 -0.13
C GLU A 344 14.46 -14.93 0.01
N PHE A 345 15.18 -13.84 0.32
CA PHE A 345 16.61 -13.86 0.67
C PHE A 345 16.91 -14.82 1.83
N PHE A 346 16.23 -14.64 2.97
CA PHE A 346 16.41 -15.52 4.13
C PHE A 346 15.88 -16.94 3.88
N GLN A 347 14.82 -17.10 3.09
CA GLN A 347 14.36 -18.43 2.67
C GLN A 347 15.40 -19.19 1.83
N ALA A 348 16.02 -18.53 0.86
CA ALA A 348 17.09 -19.11 0.06
C ALA A 348 18.31 -19.45 0.95
N MET A 349 18.75 -18.51 1.79
CA MET A 349 19.86 -18.69 2.72
C MET A 349 19.64 -19.90 3.64
N PHE A 350 18.51 -19.99 4.34
CA PHE A 350 18.26 -21.07 5.31
C PHE A 350 17.90 -22.43 4.69
N THR A 351 17.52 -22.48 3.41
CA THR A 351 17.27 -23.75 2.68
C THR A 351 18.54 -24.30 2.00
N SER A 352 19.55 -23.46 1.82
CA SER A 352 20.83 -23.81 1.19
C SER A 352 21.76 -24.68 2.06
N SER A 353 22.92 -25.02 1.53
CA SER A 353 24.05 -25.60 2.25
C SER A 353 25.02 -24.57 2.85
N PHE A 354 24.66 -23.29 2.94
CA PHE A 354 25.49 -22.25 3.58
C PHE A 354 25.58 -22.46 5.10
N ARG A 355 26.56 -21.82 5.75
CA ARG A 355 26.89 -22.06 7.17
C ARG A 355 25.76 -21.66 8.10
N GLU A 356 25.04 -20.63 7.72
CA GLU A 356 23.92 -19.96 8.37
C GLU A 356 22.65 -20.84 8.36
N ALA A 357 22.59 -21.83 7.47
CA ALA A 357 21.54 -22.84 7.46
C ALA A 357 21.71 -23.91 8.56
N HIS A 358 22.97 -24.24 8.90
CA HIS A 358 23.34 -25.30 9.84
C HIS A 358 23.13 -24.87 11.30
N VAL A 359 22.76 -25.79 12.19
CA VAL A 359 22.74 -25.52 13.64
C VAL A 359 24.15 -25.67 14.23
N LYS A 360 24.51 -24.78 15.17
CA LYS A 360 25.74 -24.82 15.98
C LYS A 360 25.36 -24.87 17.47
N ASP A 361 26.36 -24.86 18.35
CA ASP A 361 26.13 -24.69 19.80
C ASP A 361 25.61 -23.27 20.14
N GLN A 362 25.93 -22.29 19.29
CA GLN A 362 25.62 -20.85 19.47
C GLN A 362 24.94 -20.27 18.22
N LEU A 363 24.11 -19.23 18.43
CA LEU A 363 23.41 -18.53 17.36
C LEU A 363 24.43 -17.94 16.35
N HIS A 364 24.11 -17.99 15.05
CA HIS A 364 24.88 -17.23 14.06
C HIS A 364 24.47 -15.77 14.09
N ILE A 365 25.45 -14.89 13.88
CA ILE A 365 25.22 -13.49 13.49
C ILE A 365 25.17 -13.46 11.96
N ILE A 366 24.15 -12.81 11.41
CA ILE A 366 24.04 -12.47 9.99
C ILE A 366 24.09 -10.96 9.88
N ASP A 367 25.11 -10.45 9.18
CA ASP A 367 25.24 -9.03 8.88
C ASP A 367 24.23 -8.64 7.78
N VAL A 368 23.51 -7.54 8.00
CA VAL A 368 22.55 -6.93 7.07
C VAL A 368 23.05 -5.53 6.74
N ASP A 369 23.14 -5.20 5.46
CA ASP A 369 23.71 -3.94 4.96
C ASP A 369 22.67 -2.81 5.03
N CYS A 370 22.36 -2.36 6.25
CA CYS A 370 21.50 -1.21 6.54
C CYS A 370 21.73 -0.69 7.97
N SER A 371 21.17 0.50 8.27
CA SER A 371 21.23 1.09 9.62
C SER A 371 20.35 0.34 10.64
N PRO A 372 20.59 0.49 11.96
CA PRO A 372 19.80 -0.19 12.99
C PRO A 372 18.30 0.12 12.94
N ASP A 373 17.92 1.34 12.56
CA ASP A 373 16.52 1.77 12.50
C ASP A 373 15.80 1.23 11.26
N VAL A 374 16.49 1.15 10.11
CA VAL A 374 16.01 0.42 8.92
C VAL A 374 15.78 -1.05 9.25
N LEU A 375 16.70 -1.69 9.98
CA LEU A 375 16.52 -3.08 10.41
C LEU A 375 15.36 -3.25 11.41
N GLU A 376 15.12 -2.29 12.30
CA GLU A 376 13.96 -2.30 13.20
C GLU A 376 12.62 -2.13 12.44
N ILE A 377 12.58 -1.28 11.41
CA ILE A 377 11.43 -1.14 10.49
C ILE A 377 11.16 -2.46 9.75
N ILE A 378 12.20 -3.08 9.17
CA ILE A 378 12.12 -4.36 8.45
C ILE A 378 11.62 -5.47 9.38
N LEU A 379 12.18 -5.60 10.59
CA LEU A 379 11.73 -6.58 11.57
C LEU A 379 10.28 -6.32 12.01
N THR A 380 9.90 -5.07 12.24
CA THR A 380 8.51 -4.69 12.56
C THR A 380 7.55 -5.11 11.46
N PHE A 381 7.93 -4.96 10.19
CA PHE A 381 7.13 -5.42 9.05
C PHE A 381 7.03 -6.95 8.98
N LEU A 382 8.16 -7.66 9.10
CA LEU A 382 8.19 -9.12 9.07
C LEU A 382 7.32 -9.73 10.18
N TYR A 383 7.35 -9.16 11.39
CA TYR A 383 6.57 -9.67 12.54
C TYR A 383 5.10 -9.22 12.55
N THR A 384 4.75 -8.06 11.98
CA THR A 384 3.44 -7.42 12.23
C THR A 384 2.67 -6.93 10.99
N GLU A 385 3.28 -6.92 9.79
CA GLU A 385 2.79 -6.24 8.56
C GLU A 385 2.74 -4.70 8.63
N ARG A 386 3.04 -4.09 9.79
CA ARG A 386 3.16 -2.64 9.97
C ARG A 386 4.47 -2.14 9.39
N ALA A 387 4.45 -0.96 8.78
CA ALA A 387 5.65 -0.33 8.25
C ALA A 387 5.32 1.16 8.11
N ASP A 388 5.69 1.90 9.15
CA ASP A 388 5.39 3.31 9.33
C ASP A 388 6.76 3.97 9.61
N PHE A 389 7.19 4.93 8.77
CA PHE A 389 8.51 5.55 8.84
C PHE A 389 8.49 6.93 8.16
N PRO A 390 9.37 7.87 8.55
CA PRO A 390 9.47 9.20 7.93
C PRO A 390 10.03 9.12 6.50
N LEU A 391 9.88 10.21 5.75
CA LEU A 391 10.44 10.35 4.41
C LEU A 391 11.97 10.25 4.40
N GLU A 392 12.62 10.82 5.41
CA GLU A 392 14.08 10.83 5.63
C GLU A 392 14.74 9.46 5.44
N ILE A 393 14.15 8.40 6.01
CA ILE A 393 14.68 7.03 5.99
C ILE A 393 14.04 6.16 4.90
N ALA A 394 13.11 6.70 4.12
CA ALA A 394 12.30 5.92 3.18
C ALA A 394 13.12 5.35 2.02
N VAL A 395 14.18 6.04 1.59
CA VAL A 395 15.10 5.56 0.54
C VAL A 395 15.94 4.38 1.04
N ASP A 396 16.45 4.41 2.26
CA ASP A 396 17.18 3.27 2.84
C ASP A 396 16.27 2.06 3.06
N VAL A 397 15.03 2.29 3.50
CA VAL A 397 14.01 1.23 3.61
C VAL A 397 13.66 0.65 2.23
N LEU A 398 13.65 1.46 1.16
CA LEU A 398 13.46 0.98 -0.22
C LEU A 398 14.59 0.05 -0.64
N PHE A 399 15.85 0.47 -0.49
CA PHE A 399 17.03 -0.33 -0.85
C PHE A 399 17.13 -1.62 -0.02
N ALA A 400 16.97 -1.53 1.31
CA ALA A 400 17.07 -2.70 2.18
C ALA A 400 15.89 -3.68 2.00
N ALA A 401 14.70 -3.20 1.62
CA ALA A 401 13.58 -4.06 1.24
C ALA A 401 13.81 -4.75 -0.12
N ASP A 402 14.48 -4.09 -1.08
CA ASP A 402 14.88 -4.70 -2.36
C ASP A 402 15.95 -5.79 -2.14
N MET A 403 17.03 -5.47 -1.43
CA MET A 403 18.12 -6.39 -1.06
C MET A 403 17.60 -7.69 -0.41
N LEU A 404 16.60 -7.57 0.48
CA LEU A 404 16.03 -8.71 1.21
C LEU A 404 14.85 -9.38 0.47
N PHE A 405 14.51 -8.94 -0.75
CA PHE A 405 13.35 -9.38 -1.53
C PHE A 405 12.04 -9.34 -0.74
N ILE A 406 11.70 -8.15 -0.24
CA ILE A 406 10.49 -7.83 0.53
C ILE A 406 9.62 -6.85 -0.28
N GLU A 407 9.11 -7.31 -1.43
CA GLU A 407 8.38 -6.49 -2.41
C GLU A 407 7.26 -5.63 -1.80
N LYS A 408 6.51 -6.15 -0.81
CA LYS A 408 5.47 -5.36 -0.12
C LYS A 408 6.01 -4.18 0.68
N LEU A 409 7.21 -4.27 1.26
CA LEU A 409 7.84 -3.18 2.00
C LEU A 409 8.47 -2.18 1.03
N LYS A 410 9.10 -2.66 -0.04
CA LYS A 410 9.62 -1.86 -1.16
C LYS A 410 8.50 -1.03 -1.81
N SER A 411 7.34 -1.63 -2.11
CA SER A 411 6.17 -0.89 -2.61
C SER A 411 5.64 0.15 -1.61
N LYS A 412 5.65 -0.14 -0.30
CA LYS A 412 5.28 0.86 0.72
C LYS A 412 6.26 2.03 0.77
N ALA A 413 7.57 1.77 0.74
CA ALA A 413 8.60 2.81 0.68
C ALA A 413 8.44 3.69 -0.57
N ALA A 414 8.20 3.09 -1.73
CA ALA A 414 7.92 3.82 -2.97
C ALA A 414 6.65 4.69 -2.88
N VAL A 415 5.59 4.24 -2.21
CA VAL A 415 4.41 5.06 -1.92
C VAL A 415 4.77 6.23 -1.00
N VAL A 416 5.45 5.99 0.13
CA VAL A 416 5.88 7.04 1.08
C VAL A 416 6.71 8.12 0.37
N ILE A 417 7.71 7.72 -0.42
CA ILE A 417 8.57 8.61 -1.21
C ILE A 417 7.75 9.44 -2.20
N SER A 418 6.99 8.79 -3.09
CA SER A 418 6.21 9.49 -4.13
C SER A 418 5.09 10.37 -3.59
N THR A 419 4.49 10.02 -2.46
CA THR A 419 3.38 10.78 -1.85
C THR A 419 3.89 11.94 -1.01
N LEU A 420 4.78 11.70 -0.04
CA LEU A 420 5.30 12.78 0.82
C LEU A 420 6.27 13.69 0.07
N GLY A 421 7.09 13.14 -0.83
CA GLY A 421 7.96 13.90 -1.73
C GLY A 421 7.21 14.74 -2.78
N SER A 422 5.89 14.62 -2.87
CA SER A 422 5.04 15.52 -3.66
C SER A 422 4.56 16.76 -2.87
N GLY A 423 5.03 16.99 -1.63
CA GLY A 423 4.95 18.28 -0.93
C GLY A 423 3.54 18.90 -0.79
N GLY A 424 2.48 18.10 -0.61
CA GLY A 424 1.11 18.59 -0.39
C GLY A 424 0.41 19.35 -1.54
N MET A 425 1.12 19.77 -2.58
CA MET A 425 0.60 20.62 -3.66
C MET A 425 -0.47 19.92 -4.52
N SER A 426 -1.59 20.59 -4.79
CA SER A 426 -2.48 20.23 -5.91
C SER A 426 -1.75 20.37 -7.25
N GLN A 427 -2.18 19.65 -8.31
CA GLN A 427 -1.72 19.92 -9.69
C GLN A 427 -1.91 21.41 -10.07
N ALA A 428 -2.95 22.06 -9.55
CA ALA A 428 -3.23 23.48 -9.77
C ALA A 428 -2.34 24.45 -8.96
N GLU A 429 -1.64 23.96 -7.93
CA GLU A 429 -0.63 24.70 -7.16
C GLU A 429 0.77 24.45 -7.71
N ALA A 430 1.01 23.24 -8.22
CA ALA A 430 2.06 22.82 -9.16
C ALA A 430 2.63 23.97 -10.01
N ALA A 431 1.73 24.63 -10.74
CA ALA A 431 2.06 25.68 -11.71
C ALA A 431 1.70 27.11 -11.23
N ARG A 432 1.77 27.38 -9.92
CA ARG A 432 1.53 28.71 -9.32
C ARG A 432 2.66 29.23 -8.41
N THR A 433 3.47 28.36 -7.81
CA THR A 433 4.58 28.75 -6.92
C THR A 433 5.82 29.19 -7.69
N ARG A 434 5.75 30.34 -8.38
CA ARG A 434 6.95 31.04 -8.88
C ARG A 434 7.75 31.61 -7.69
N GLY A 435 8.63 30.78 -7.12
CA GLY A 435 9.75 31.20 -6.27
C GLY A 435 9.44 31.51 -4.81
N THR A 436 9.13 30.49 -4.01
CA THR A 436 9.33 30.52 -2.54
C THR A 436 10.38 29.49 -2.15
N GLN A 437 11.44 29.96 -1.50
CA GLN A 437 12.46 29.13 -0.85
C GLN A 437 11.95 28.70 0.54
N ASP A 438 12.61 27.72 1.15
CA ASP A 438 12.30 27.14 2.47
C ASP A 438 11.10 26.16 2.51
N GLU A 439 11.13 25.11 1.67
CA GLU A 439 10.42 23.84 1.89
C GLU A 439 11.45 22.70 1.80
N ASP A 440 11.23 21.56 2.48
CA ASP A 440 12.24 20.50 2.63
C ASP A 440 12.57 19.80 1.29
N ASP A 441 13.64 20.26 0.62
CA ASP A 441 13.98 19.83 -0.74
C ASP A 441 14.39 18.36 -0.82
N ILE A 442 13.47 17.56 -1.37
CA ILE A 442 13.69 16.17 -1.75
C ILE A 442 14.69 16.12 -2.91
N ASP A 443 15.82 15.43 -2.72
CA ASP A 443 16.77 15.14 -3.81
C ASP A 443 16.14 14.19 -4.84
N ILE A 444 15.59 14.80 -5.89
CA ILE A 444 14.93 14.09 -6.98
C ILE A 444 15.92 13.31 -7.86
N TYR A 445 17.20 13.73 -7.91
CA TYR A 445 18.27 13.05 -8.63
C TYR A 445 18.68 11.76 -7.92
N ALA A 446 18.76 11.78 -6.59
CA ALA A 446 18.92 10.57 -5.79
C ALA A 446 17.72 9.62 -5.91
N ILE A 447 16.49 10.15 -5.90
CA ILE A 447 15.27 9.31 -6.05
C ILE A 447 15.23 8.59 -7.38
N ILE A 448 15.50 9.27 -8.51
CA ILE A 448 15.44 8.60 -9.82
C ILE A 448 16.55 7.56 -9.99
N ARG A 449 17.77 7.84 -9.49
CA ARG A 449 18.85 6.85 -9.42
C ARG A 449 18.44 5.64 -8.57
N ALA A 450 17.80 5.86 -7.41
CA ALA A 450 17.24 4.79 -6.58
C ALA A 450 16.10 4.02 -7.26
N ALA A 451 15.25 4.71 -8.02
CA ALA A 451 14.16 4.12 -8.80
C ALA A 451 14.70 3.17 -9.88
N TRP A 452 15.73 3.59 -10.63
CA TRP A 452 16.42 2.78 -11.63
C TRP A 452 17.12 1.56 -11.03
N LEU A 453 17.79 1.73 -9.88
CA LEU A 453 18.49 0.66 -9.18
C LEU A 453 17.53 -0.42 -8.67
N THR A 454 16.44 0.00 -8.01
CA THR A 454 15.42 -0.89 -7.42
C THR A 454 14.32 -1.33 -8.41
N ARG A 455 14.32 -0.76 -9.62
CA ARG A 455 13.38 -0.99 -10.73
C ARG A 455 11.93 -0.70 -10.34
N VAL A 456 11.70 0.49 -9.81
CA VAL A 456 10.39 0.93 -9.32
C VAL A 456 9.84 2.04 -10.22
N GLN A 457 9.11 1.63 -11.27
CA GLN A 457 8.46 2.50 -12.25
C GLN A 457 7.67 3.66 -11.61
N ARG A 458 6.95 3.43 -10.51
CA ARG A 458 6.22 4.49 -9.78
C ARG A 458 7.11 5.65 -9.31
N LEU A 459 8.39 5.39 -9.03
CA LEU A 459 9.37 6.42 -8.65
C LEU A 459 10.01 7.08 -9.87
N GLU A 460 10.18 6.33 -10.97
CA GLU A 460 10.62 6.86 -12.27
C GLU A 460 9.56 7.88 -12.79
N GLU A 461 8.29 7.48 -12.84
CA GLU A 461 7.12 8.31 -13.18
C GLU A 461 6.96 9.53 -12.25
N PHE A 462 7.22 9.36 -10.95
CA PHE A 462 7.17 10.46 -9.98
C PHE A 462 8.29 11.48 -10.23
N ALA A 463 9.52 11.01 -10.45
CA ALA A 463 10.67 11.88 -10.66
C ALA A 463 10.60 12.63 -11.99
N ALA A 464 10.24 11.95 -13.08
CA ALA A 464 10.05 12.60 -14.38
C ALA A 464 8.95 13.68 -14.32
N ARG A 465 7.84 13.43 -13.61
CA ARG A 465 6.77 14.41 -13.39
C ARG A 465 7.22 15.58 -12.52
N PHE A 466 7.95 15.32 -11.43
CA PHE A 466 8.51 16.36 -10.57
C PHE A 466 9.44 17.29 -11.37
N LEU A 467 10.35 16.70 -12.15
CA LEU A 467 11.25 17.42 -13.04
C LEU A 467 10.48 18.23 -14.10
N ALA A 468 9.49 17.66 -14.79
CA ALA A 468 8.69 18.37 -15.79
C ALA A 468 7.88 19.57 -15.22
N TYR A 469 7.39 19.45 -13.98
CA TYR A 469 6.66 20.53 -13.29
C TYR A 469 7.57 21.62 -12.70
N ARG A 470 8.89 21.39 -12.65
CA ARG A 470 9.89 22.33 -12.12
C ARG A 470 11.06 22.53 -13.10
N LEU A 471 10.86 22.22 -14.38
CA LEU A 471 11.93 22.07 -15.38
C LEU A 471 12.78 23.34 -15.52
N GLU A 472 12.16 24.51 -15.37
CA GLU A 472 12.79 25.82 -15.33
C GLU A 472 13.94 25.95 -14.29
N ALA A 473 13.88 25.19 -13.19
CA ALA A 473 14.90 25.19 -12.14
C ALA A 473 16.00 24.13 -12.35
N HIS A 474 15.75 23.11 -13.18
CA HIS A 474 16.65 21.97 -13.37
C HIS A 474 17.35 21.96 -14.74
N ILE A 475 16.74 22.53 -15.78
CA ILE A 475 17.19 22.36 -17.18
C ILE A 475 18.58 22.95 -17.47
N ASP A 476 18.95 24.03 -16.78
CA ASP A 476 20.28 24.66 -16.90
C ASP A 476 21.30 24.08 -15.89
N SER A 477 20.96 23.03 -15.12
CA SER A 477 21.82 22.44 -14.08
C SER A 477 22.74 21.33 -14.63
N PRO A 478 24.01 21.24 -14.19
CA PRO A 478 24.92 20.18 -14.61
C PRO A 478 24.49 18.80 -14.10
N GLU A 479 23.80 18.73 -12.95
CA GLU A 479 23.25 17.48 -12.38
C GLU A 479 22.13 16.91 -13.28
N PHE A 480 21.32 17.78 -13.91
CA PHE A 480 20.31 17.37 -14.89
C PHE A 480 20.94 16.87 -16.19
N ALA A 481 22.00 17.54 -16.66
CA ALA A 481 22.76 17.07 -17.82
C ALA A 481 23.43 15.69 -17.58
N GLU A 482 23.99 15.47 -16.38
CA GLU A 482 24.52 14.15 -15.97
C GLU A 482 23.39 13.09 -15.93
N LEU A 483 22.24 13.43 -15.34
CA LEU A 483 21.09 12.52 -15.26
C LEU A 483 20.55 12.08 -16.64
N ILE A 484 20.43 13.01 -17.59
CA ILE A 484 20.02 12.70 -18.97
C ILE A 484 21.07 11.80 -19.65
N GLN A 485 22.36 12.04 -19.42
CA GLN A 485 23.44 11.19 -19.93
C GLN A 485 23.42 9.78 -19.31
N GLU A 486 23.14 9.64 -18.02
CA GLU A 486 22.93 8.34 -17.36
C GLU A 486 21.70 7.60 -17.94
N SER A 487 20.59 8.31 -18.16
CA SER A 487 19.39 7.72 -18.76
C SER A 487 19.67 7.17 -20.15
N ALA A 488 20.37 7.94 -21.00
CA ALA A 488 20.77 7.50 -22.34
C ALA A 488 21.73 6.30 -22.31
N ALA A 489 22.59 6.21 -21.30
CA ALA A 489 23.56 5.12 -21.15
C ALA A 489 22.95 3.79 -20.66
N ARG A 490 21.72 3.78 -20.12
CA ARG A 490 21.01 2.56 -19.69
C ARG A 490 20.60 1.66 -20.88
N ILE A 491 20.41 2.22 -22.07
CA ILE A 491 19.94 1.50 -23.27
C ILE A 491 21.10 0.77 -23.96
N GLN A 492 21.14 -0.56 -23.83
CA GLN A 492 22.15 -1.38 -24.51
C GLN A 492 21.71 -1.78 -25.92
N ALA A 493 22.60 -1.52 -26.90
CA ALA A 493 22.40 -1.74 -28.33
C ALA A 493 21.40 -0.79 -29.04
N ARG A 494 21.52 0.52 -28.77
CA ARG A 494 20.82 1.61 -29.49
C ARG A 494 20.82 1.43 -31.02
N GLN A 495 19.66 1.65 -31.62
CA GLN A 495 19.48 2.08 -33.01
C GLN A 495 19.38 3.61 -33.08
N GLU A 496 19.46 4.18 -34.30
CA GLU A 496 19.39 5.64 -34.56
C GLU A 496 18.01 6.26 -34.26
N THR A 497 17.07 5.49 -33.71
CA THR A 497 15.68 5.90 -33.40
C THR A 497 15.28 5.60 -31.95
N ASP A 498 16.21 5.19 -31.09
CA ASP A 498 15.91 4.77 -29.72
C ASP A 498 15.95 5.98 -28.78
N SER A 499 14.77 6.50 -28.44
CA SER A 499 14.56 7.66 -27.57
C SER A 499 15.04 7.44 -26.14
N ILE A 500 15.14 8.53 -25.36
CA ILE A 500 15.65 8.51 -23.99
C ILE A 500 14.45 8.45 -23.04
N GLU A 501 14.23 7.31 -22.40
CA GLU A 501 13.06 7.02 -21.53
C GLU A 501 12.67 8.20 -20.62
N LEU A 502 13.61 8.71 -19.82
CA LEU A 502 13.37 9.86 -18.93
C LEU A 502 13.00 11.15 -19.66
N LEU A 503 13.59 11.40 -20.84
CA LEU A 503 13.29 12.60 -21.60
C LEU A 503 11.90 12.52 -22.22
N ASP A 504 11.48 11.35 -22.69
CA ASP A 504 10.12 11.11 -23.20
C ASP A 504 9.08 11.26 -22.09
N ASP A 505 9.35 10.72 -20.89
CA ASP A 505 8.48 10.93 -19.72
C ASP A 505 8.42 12.42 -19.31
N ILE A 506 9.54 13.14 -19.34
CA ILE A 506 9.57 14.59 -19.09
C ILE A 506 8.81 15.36 -20.17
N ARG A 507 9.03 15.08 -21.46
CA ARG A 507 8.28 15.67 -22.60
C ARG A 507 6.78 15.39 -22.48
N PHE A 508 6.39 14.18 -22.05
CA PHE A 508 4.99 13.80 -21.78
C PHE A 508 4.38 14.60 -20.63
N TYR A 509 5.01 14.62 -19.45
CA TYR A 509 4.47 15.36 -18.29
C TYR A 509 4.53 16.88 -18.47
N LEU A 510 5.47 17.40 -19.27
CA LEU A 510 5.53 18.80 -19.67
C LEU A 510 4.34 19.14 -20.58
N ASN A 511 4.00 18.28 -21.55
CA ASN A 511 2.80 18.42 -22.36
C ASN A 511 1.54 18.35 -21.49
N GLU A 512 1.40 17.39 -20.57
CA GLU A 512 0.26 17.30 -19.62
C GLU A 512 0.09 18.60 -18.80
N ARG A 513 1.20 19.12 -18.26
CA ARG A 513 1.25 20.37 -17.46
C ARG A 513 0.65 21.57 -18.18
N PHE A 514 0.91 21.73 -19.49
CA PHE A 514 0.41 22.86 -20.28
C PHE A 514 -0.94 22.56 -20.93
N ARG A 515 -1.17 21.33 -21.42
CA ARG A 515 -2.44 20.88 -22.03
C ARG A 515 -3.65 21.11 -21.13
N LEU A 516 -3.50 20.85 -19.83
CA LEU A 516 -4.56 21.09 -18.82
C LEU A 516 -5.03 22.55 -18.72
N ARG A 517 -4.36 23.52 -19.38
CA ARG A 517 -4.80 24.92 -19.50
C ARG A 517 -5.46 25.24 -20.84
N PHE A 518 -5.23 24.44 -21.90
CA PHE A 518 -5.83 24.65 -23.23
C PHE A 518 -7.19 23.97 -23.38
N ASP A 519 -7.37 22.78 -22.80
CA ASP A 519 -8.66 22.06 -22.80
C ASP A 519 -9.79 22.90 -22.16
N ASP A 520 -9.49 23.65 -21.09
CA ASP A 520 -10.44 24.52 -20.36
C ASP A 520 -10.82 25.81 -21.17
N ALA A 521 -10.11 26.09 -22.27
CA ALA A 521 -10.36 27.18 -23.21
C ALA A 521 -11.06 26.74 -24.52
N GLY A 522 -11.07 25.44 -24.84
CA GLY A 522 -11.76 24.88 -26.01
C GLY A 522 -11.09 25.18 -27.35
N LEU A 523 -9.76 25.09 -27.40
CA LEU A 523 -8.92 25.41 -28.57
C LEU A 523 -8.12 24.18 -29.09
N ASP A 524 -8.78 23.02 -29.19
CA ASP A 524 -8.19 21.75 -29.66
C ASP A 524 -7.42 21.89 -30.99
N GLU A 525 -7.87 22.77 -31.88
CA GLU A 525 -7.36 22.91 -33.27
C GLU A 525 -5.93 23.49 -33.38
N LEU A 526 -5.34 24.01 -32.30
CA LEU A 526 -4.00 24.63 -32.33
C LEU A 526 -2.83 23.64 -32.16
N MET A 527 -3.06 22.42 -31.65
CA MET A 527 -1.97 21.47 -31.36
C MET A 527 -1.68 20.47 -32.48
N ASP A 528 -2.62 20.23 -33.41
CA ASP A 528 -2.50 19.20 -34.44
C ASP A 528 -1.52 19.56 -35.58
N GLU A 529 -1.09 20.83 -35.74
CA GLU A 529 -0.21 21.25 -36.84
C GLU A 529 1.26 20.80 -36.70
N GLN A 530 1.69 20.26 -35.54
CA GLN A 530 3.08 19.82 -35.30
C GLN A 530 3.28 18.29 -35.22
N ALA A 531 2.27 17.48 -35.54
CA ALA A 531 2.47 16.04 -35.70
C ALA A 531 3.20 15.73 -37.04
N PRO A 532 4.33 14.99 -37.06
CA PRO A 532 5.01 14.66 -38.31
C PRO A 532 4.13 13.74 -39.19
N PRO A 533 4.02 14.01 -40.51
CA PRO A 533 3.06 13.32 -41.36
C PRO A 533 3.40 11.83 -41.52
N ALA A 534 2.52 10.97 -41.01
CA ALA A 534 2.62 9.52 -41.11
C ALA A 534 2.51 9.04 -42.57
N ASN A 535 3.65 8.83 -43.22
CA ASN A 535 3.73 8.28 -44.58
C ASN A 535 3.27 6.81 -44.64
N GLY A 536 1.97 6.59 -44.81
CA GLY A 536 1.36 5.25 -44.93
C GLY A 536 0.32 5.19 -46.05
N ASP A 537 0.74 4.80 -47.25
CA ASP A 537 -0.14 4.61 -48.40
C ASP A 537 -1.01 3.34 -48.22
N GLY A 538 -2.32 3.50 -48.02
CA GLY A 538 -3.22 2.41 -47.63
C GLY A 538 -4.70 2.75 -47.74
N THR A 539 -5.36 2.33 -48.83
CA THR A 539 -6.75 2.69 -49.13
C THR A 539 -7.80 1.93 -48.31
N ALA A 540 -8.56 2.62 -47.47
CA ALA A 540 -9.89 2.19 -47.01
C ALA A 540 -10.75 3.40 -46.58
N GLN A 541 -12.00 3.47 -47.05
CA GLN A 541 -13.00 4.45 -46.59
C GLN A 541 -13.93 3.81 -45.55
N PRO A 542 -14.22 4.48 -44.41
CA PRO A 542 -15.40 4.23 -43.60
C PRO A 542 -16.62 5.02 -44.12
N GLU A 543 -17.82 4.43 -44.00
CA GLU A 543 -19.08 5.04 -44.46
C GLU A 543 -19.71 5.95 -43.39
N GLU A 544 -20.54 6.92 -43.82
CA GLU A 544 -21.36 7.72 -42.92
C GLU A 544 -22.43 6.87 -42.21
N MET A 545 -22.60 7.03 -40.89
CA MET A 545 -23.86 6.67 -40.20
C MET A 545 -24.42 7.87 -39.44
N GLY A 546 -25.62 8.29 -39.84
CA GLY A 546 -26.23 9.53 -39.42
C GLY A 546 -26.87 9.50 -38.02
N LYS A 547 -26.99 10.69 -37.43
CA LYS A 547 -27.72 10.94 -36.18
C LYS A 547 -29.20 10.59 -36.34
N ILE A 548 -29.77 9.85 -35.40
CA ILE A 548 -31.22 9.65 -35.26
C ILE A 548 -31.63 10.09 -33.84
N THR A 549 -32.42 11.17 -33.74
CA THR A 549 -32.93 11.69 -32.47
C THR A 549 -34.38 12.16 -32.62
N GLU A 550 -35.32 11.23 -32.51
CA GLU A 550 -36.74 11.48 -32.21
C GLU A 550 -37.17 10.44 -31.14
N GLY A 551 -37.97 10.77 -30.13
CA GLY A 551 -38.45 12.08 -29.70
C GLY A 551 -39.49 11.91 -28.57
N VAL A 552 -39.51 12.82 -27.58
CA VAL A 552 -40.56 12.87 -26.55
C VAL A 552 -40.93 14.32 -26.23
N GLU A 553 -42.14 14.72 -26.63
CA GLU A 553 -42.83 15.95 -26.24
C GLU A 553 -43.45 15.80 -24.82
N ALA A 554 -43.85 16.83 -24.07
CA ALA A 554 -43.45 18.25 -23.96
C ALA A 554 -44.25 18.88 -22.78
N MET A 555 -43.77 19.97 -22.17
CA MET A 555 -44.52 21.14 -21.64
C MET A 555 -43.56 22.01 -20.79
N ASN A 556 -43.25 23.27 -21.14
CA ASN A 556 -44.05 24.52 -21.00
C ASN A 556 -44.21 24.93 -19.51
N VAL A 557 -43.92 26.13 -19.01
CA VAL A 557 -43.66 27.52 -19.53
C VAL A 557 -42.59 28.16 -18.59
N SER A 558 -41.86 29.29 -18.77
CA SER A 558 -41.89 30.50 -19.63
C SER A 558 -40.49 31.15 -19.76
N LYS A 559 -40.34 32.20 -20.58
CA LYS A 559 -39.32 33.27 -20.43
C LYS A 559 -39.99 34.65 -20.30
N PRO A 560 -39.47 35.58 -19.49
CA PRO A 560 -39.67 37.03 -19.67
C PRO A 560 -38.54 37.65 -20.51
N THR A 561 -38.77 38.84 -21.07
CA THR A 561 -37.89 39.50 -22.07
C THR A 561 -36.98 40.58 -21.47
N SER A 562 -35.93 40.92 -22.23
CA SER A 562 -34.98 42.00 -21.97
C SER A 562 -35.65 43.37 -21.75
N ALA A 563 -35.08 44.19 -20.86
CA ALA A 563 -35.44 45.59 -20.70
C ALA A 563 -34.17 46.45 -20.63
N THR A 564 -33.99 47.34 -21.62
CA THR A 564 -32.81 48.21 -21.72
C THR A 564 -32.93 49.40 -20.76
N ILE A 565 -31.92 49.64 -19.92
CA ILE A 565 -31.74 50.91 -19.23
C ILE A 565 -30.34 51.42 -19.54
N ALA A 566 -30.26 52.54 -20.25
CA ALA A 566 -29.01 53.26 -20.46
C ALA A 566 -28.81 54.28 -19.33
N LEU A 567 -27.63 54.29 -18.71
CA LEU A 567 -27.14 55.38 -17.89
C LEU A 567 -25.79 55.83 -18.45
N ASN A 568 -25.65 57.13 -18.66
CA ASN A 568 -24.50 57.75 -19.30
C ASN A 568 -24.02 58.91 -18.42
N GLY A 569 -22.76 58.89 -17.96
CA GLY A 569 -22.29 59.87 -16.98
C GLY A 569 -20.89 59.63 -16.39
N ASN A 570 -19.86 60.03 -17.14
CA ASN A 570 -18.55 60.50 -16.67
C ASN A 570 -17.80 59.70 -15.57
N ALA A 571 -16.92 58.81 -16.05
CA ALA A 571 -15.47 58.86 -15.79
C ALA A 571 -14.95 59.20 -14.37
N GLN A 572 -14.50 58.15 -13.67
CA GLN A 572 -13.24 58.16 -12.92
C GLN A 572 -12.62 56.76 -12.97
N GLN A 573 -11.35 56.67 -13.37
CA GLN A 573 -10.64 55.38 -13.45
C GLN A 573 -10.23 54.92 -12.04
N PRO A 574 -10.53 53.68 -11.61
CA PRO A 574 -9.65 52.99 -10.69
C PRO A 574 -8.35 52.68 -11.43
N GLN A 575 -7.20 52.91 -10.78
CA GLN A 575 -5.90 52.54 -11.36
C GLN A 575 -5.75 51.03 -11.33
N GLY A 576 -5.98 50.38 -12.47
CA GLY A 576 -5.62 48.99 -12.65
C GLY A 576 -4.10 48.85 -12.64
N TYR A 577 -3.58 48.01 -11.76
CA TYR A 577 -2.24 47.46 -11.93
C TYR A 577 -2.32 46.45 -13.07
N THR A 578 -2.03 46.86 -14.30
CA THR A 578 -1.64 45.92 -15.35
C THR A 578 -0.37 45.22 -14.88
N ARG A 579 -0.50 43.95 -14.54
CA ARG A 579 0.64 43.09 -14.21
C ARG A 579 1.38 42.84 -15.52
N GLU A 580 2.63 43.26 -15.63
CA GLU A 580 3.47 42.91 -16.78
C GLU A 580 3.76 41.41 -16.73
N ILE A 581 3.09 40.65 -17.60
CA ILE A 581 3.28 39.21 -17.80
C ILE A 581 4.52 39.02 -18.68
N ARG A 582 5.37 38.04 -18.36
CA ARG A 582 6.69 37.87 -19.00
C ARG A 582 7.13 36.42 -19.08
N THR A 583 7.55 36.00 -20.28
CA THR A 583 8.14 34.67 -20.51
C THR A 583 9.41 34.45 -19.67
N LEU A 584 9.89 33.21 -19.63
CA LEU A 584 11.14 32.83 -18.95
C LEU A 584 12.35 33.64 -19.44
N ASP A 585 12.41 33.97 -20.73
CA ASP A 585 13.44 34.84 -21.32
C ASP A 585 13.14 36.35 -21.18
N GLY A 586 12.05 36.71 -20.50
CA GLY A 586 11.70 38.09 -20.15
C GLY A 586 10.98 38.89 -21.24
N ALA A 587 10.49 38.24 -22.31
CA ALA A 587 9.66 38.90 -23.31
C ALA A 587 8.30 39.32 -22.71
N LEU A 588 7.79 40.50 -23.06
CA LEU A 588 6.48 40.98 -22.61
C LEU A 588 5.35 40.34 -23.42
N VAL A 589 4.30 39.89 -22.75
CA VAL A 589 3.18 39.14 -23.34
C VAL A 589 1.83 39.82 -23.03
N GLU A 590 0.82 39.65 -23.89
CA GLU A 590 -0.50 40.30 -23.72
C GLU A 590 -1.41 39.58 -22.70
N ASP A 591 -1.35 38.25 -22.56
CA ASP A 591 -2.03 37.49 -21.51
C ASP A 591 -1.23 36.28 -20.96
N GLU A 592 -1.83 35.53 -20.01
CA GLU A 592 -1.20 34.39 -19.33
C GLU A 592 -1.19 33.09 -20.18
N PHE A 593 -1.97 32.99 -21.27
CA PHE A 593 -2.01 31.83 -22.15
C PHE A 593 -0.90 31.89 -23.21
N ASP A 594 -0.69 33.06 -23.82
CA ASP A 594 0.46 33.30 -24.70
C ASP A 594 1.78 33.14 -23.90
N GLU A 595 1.80 33.49 -22.60
CA GLU A 595 2.97 33.30 -21.72
C GLU A 595 3.29 31.81 -21.55
N ASP A 596 2.28 30.99 -21.25
CA ASP A 596 2.42 29.54 -21.13
C ASP A 596 2.84 28.87 -22.44
N ALA A 597 2.24 29.25 -23.57
CA ALA A 597 2.57 28.69 -24.89
C ALA A 597 4.04 28.97 -25.26
N MET A 598 4.49 30.22 -25.12
CA MET A 598 5.91 30.57 -25.37
C MET A 598 6.84 29.89 -24.37
N ASN A 599 6.46 29.75 -23.09
CA ASN A 599 7.29 29.06 -22.10
C ASN A 599 7.42 27.55 -22.40
N TYR A 600 6.40 26.91 -22.96
CA TYR A 600 6.47 25.52 -23.41
C TYR A 600 7.46 25.36 -24.59
N GLU A 601 7.38 26.23 -25.61
CA GLU A 601 8.34 26.23 -26.73
C GLU A 601 9.79 26.46 -26.25
N ILE A 602 10.02 27.47 -25.39
CA ILE A 602 11.34 27.77 -24.81
C ILE A 602 11.92 26.56 -24.04
N LEU A 603 11.08 25.81 -23.31
CA LEU A 603 11.52 24.64 -22.56
C LEU A 603 11.84 23.44 -23.47
N LEU A 604 11.14 23.27 -24.59
CA LEU A 604 11.50 22.27 -25.60
C LEU A 604 12.81 22.65 -26.32
N GLU A 605 12.96 23.89 -26.78
CA GLU A 605 14.20 24.37 -27.40
C GLU A 605 15.41 24.17 -26.48
N LYS A 606 15.26 24.41 -25.17
CA LYS A 606 16.31 24.14 -24.18
C LYS A 606 16.63 22.65 -24.00
N LEU A 607 15.63 21.76 -24.04
CA LEU A 607 15.87 20.31 -23.93
C LEU A 607 16.65 19.80 -25.14
N ASP A 608 16.27 20.24 -26.34
CA ASP A 608 16.94 19.81 -27.57
C ASP A 608 18.35 20.42 -27.68
N ALA A 609 18.55 21.67 -27.24
CA ALA A 609 19.89 22.27 -27.12
C ALA A 609 20.79 21.57 -26.08
N LEU A 610 20.20 21.05 -24.99
CA LEU A 610 20.92 20.22 -24.01
C LEU A 610 21.37 18.90 -24.65
N LEU A 611 20.53 18.25 -25.45
CA LEU A 611 20.88 17.03 -26.19
C LEU A 611 22.01 17.27 -27.21
N GLU A 612 21.93 18.35 -28.00
CA GLU A 612 23.03 18.75 -28.89
C GLU A 612 24.35 18.93 -28.10
N SER A 613 24.29 19.59 -26.93
CA SER A 613 25.48 19.84 -26.10
C SER A 613 26.12 18.55 -25.56
N LEU A 614 25.30 17.53 -25.28
CA LEU A 614 25.72 16.21 -24.81
C LEU A 614 26.16 15.27 -25.94
N ASN A 615 25.99 15.66 -27.21
CA ASN A 615 26.16 14.80 -28.40
C ASN A 615 25.23 13.58 -28.34
N LEU A 616 23.98 13.80 -27.93
CA LEU A 616 22.90 12.81 -27.94
C LEU A 616 21.91 13.17 -29.05
N ASP A 617 21.62 12.23 -29.95
CA ASP A 617 20.52 12.38 -30.91
C ASP A 617 19.16 12.39 -30.17
N ALA A 618 18.23 13.21 -30.68
CA ALA A 618 17.08 13.80 -29.95
C ALA A 618 15.72 13.09 -30.13
#